data_AF-A0A453QGH3-F1
#
_entry.id   AF-A0A453QGH3-F1
#
_cell.length_a   1.000
_cell.length_b   1.000
_cell.length_c   1.000
_cell.angle_alpha   90.00
_cell.angle_beta   90.00
_cell.angle_gamma   90.00
#
_symmetry.space_group_name_H-M   'P 1'
#
loop_
_entity.id
_entity.type
_entity.pdbx_description
1 polymer ?
#
loop_
_entity_poly.entity_id
_entity_poly.type
_entity_poly.pdbx_seq_one_letter_code
_entity_poly.pdbx_strand_id
1 'polypeptide(L)'
;MLLRRTTIGKGLRIFEEPVEVEYLARSCSRSMRAVGVVEATCEAIFGLIMSMDVTRYEWDCSFQYGSLVQEVDGHTAILYHRLQLNWCSMVVWPRDLCYVRYWRRNDDGSYVVLFRSTEHPNCGPQPGFARASIESGGFKITPLKPVNGRPRTQVQHLMQIDLKGWGVNYVTSFQYHSVLQMLNCVAGLREYFSQNDDVHTIPRIPVMNTMASVPTVRKDQKHQKADSKTKQADSANENSDMIDDESEDDDDFQAPESSLEEDGNVDSDAKGSDPIDLSCFSGIIRQDANEKSRNSWSVPDSNIFKVRSKNFSHDKSKVSAGKYLMELVAADWFKDTKRMDHVAKRKGCAAQVAAEKGMFSFVVNIQIPGSTHHSLILYFVTKSLKKGSLLQRFADGDDDFRNSRLKLIPSVPKGSWIVRQSVGSTPCLLGKAVDCSYIRGPEYIEVDVDIGSSAVANGVLGLVFGVVTSLVVDMAFLIQANTYDELPEQLIGAARFSHIEPSAAVVPVLDDT
;
A
#
# COMPACT_ATOMS: atom_id res chain seq x y z
N MET A 1 2.61 15.74 12.79
CA MET A 1 3.80 16.26 12.07
C MET A 1 3.42 17.58 11.39
N LEU A 2 4.10 18.69 11.69
CA LEU A 2 3.71 20.06 11.30
C LEU A 2 3.88 20.34 9.80
N LEU A 3 2.77 20.65 9.11
CA LEU A 3 2.75 21.21 7.75
C LEU A 3 3.44 22.57 7.73
N ARG A 4 4.45 22.77 6.86
CA ARG A 4 5.03 24.09 6.63
C ARG A 4 4.70 24.59 5.22
N ARG A 5 3.95 25.70 5.20
CA ARG A 5 3.55 26.53 4.06
C ARG A 5 2.38 26.01 3.23
N THR A 6 1.17 26.19 3.75
CA THR A 6 -0.04 26.20 2.95
C THR A 6 -0.07 27.48 2.12
N THR A 7 0.02 27.37 0.80
CA THR A 7 -0.27 28.51 -0.09
C THR A 7 -1.60 28.24 -0.78
N ILE A 8 -2.44 29.27 -0.89
CA ILE A 8 -3.65 29.19 -1.70
C ILE A 8 -3.31 29.78 -3.08
N GLY A 9 -3.47 28.97 -4.12
CA GLY A 9 -3.26 29.40 -5.50
C GLY A 9 -4.37 28.84 -6.38
N LYS A 10 -5.05 29.70 -7.15
CA LYS A 10 -6.16 29.30 -8.04
C LYS A 10 -7.26 28.47 -7.34
N GLY A 11 -7.50 28.74 -6.05
CA GLY A 11 -8.47 27.99 -5.23
C GLY A 11 -8.04 26.56 -4.86
N LEU A 12 -6.75 26.24 -4.97
CA LEU A 12 -6.15 24.99 -4.49
C LEU A 12 -5.38 25.25 -3.19
N ARG A 13 -5.38 24.26 -2.29
CA ARG A 13 -4.46 24.24 -1.13
C ARG A 13 -3.20 23.50 -1.55
N ILE A 14 -2.06 24.19 -1.53
CA ILE A 14 -0.77 23.62 -1.90
C ILE A 14 0.04 23.39 -0.63
N PHE A 15 0.61 22.19 -0.53
CA PHE A 15 1.42 21.73 0.58
C PHE A 15 2.79 21.29 0.06
N GLU A 16 3.81 21.48 0.89
CA GLU A 16 5.18 21.05 0.64
C GLU A 16 5.62 20.14 1.79
N GLU A 17 6.15 18.97 1.47
CA GLU A 17 6.66 18.03 2.46
C GLU A 17 8.09 18.46 2.87
N PRO A 18 8.37 18.60 4.18
CA PRO A 18 9.72 18.90 4.63
C PRO A 18 10.63 17.71 4.32
N VAL A 19 11.78 17.98 3.69
CA VAL A 19 12.84 16.99 3.54
C VAL A 19 13.41 16.70 4.94
N GLU A 20 13.27 15.47 5.43
CA GLU A 20 13.96 15.05 6.66
C GLU A 20 15.48 15.16 6.45
N VAL A 21 16.13 15.86 7.37
CA VAL A 21 17.47 16.47 7.24
C VAL A 21 18.61 15.46 7.02
N GLU A 22 18.38 14.16 7.12
CA GLU A 22 19.39 13.13 6.83
C GLU A 22 19.58 12.81 5.34
N TYR A 23 18.73 13.32 4.44
CA TYR A 23 18.87 13.14 2.98
C TYR A 23 19.71 14.24 2.31
N LEU A 24 20.86 14.60 2.88
CA LEU A 24 21.81 15.48 2.20
C LEU A 24 22.75 14.67 1.31
N ALA A 25 22.42 14.59 0.01
CA ALA A 25 23.40 14.73 -1.10
C ALA A 25 22.85 14.47 -2.51
N ARG A 26 21.60 14.01 -2.73
CA ARG A 26 21.22 13.51 -4.08
C ARG A 26 19.90 13.95 -4.72
N SER A 27 18.90 14.46 -4.01
CA SER A 27 17.66 14.93 -4.65
C SER A 27 17.41 16.41 -4.43
N CYS A 28 17.35 17.18 -5.52
CA CYS A 28 16.90 18.58 -5.51
C CYS A 28 15.36 18.68 -5.55
N SER A 29 14.67 17.54 -5.68
CA SER A 29 13.22 17.46 -5.86
C SER A 29 12.49 17.58 -4.51
N ARG A 30 11.56 18.53 -4.43
CA ARG A 30 10.65 18.68 -3.28
C ARG A 30 9.35 17.97 -3.58
N SER A 31 8.83 17.21 -2.61
CA SER A 31 7.49 16.62 -2.69
C SER A 31 6.44 17.70 -2.44
N MET A 32 5.58 17.93 -3.42
CA MET A 32 4.52 18.93 -3.36
C MET A 32 3.16 18.29 -3.63
N ARG A 33 2.13 18.80 -2.98
CA ARG A 33 0.75 18.31 -3.12
C ARG A 33 -0.21 19.47 -3.32
N ALA A 34 -1.12 19.36 -4.27
CA ALA A 34 -2.27 20.24 -4.41
C ALA A 34 -3.56 19.50 -4.06
N VAL A 35 -4.46 20.17 -3.33
CA VAL A 35 -5.76 19.65 -2.94
C VAL A 35 -6.86 20.59 -3.41
N GLY A 36 -7.84 20.03 -4.12
CA GLY A 36 -9.03 20.73 -4.60
C GLY A 36 -10.29 19.88 -4.43
N VAL A 37 -11.46 20.52 -4.56
CA VAL A 37 -12.74 19.83 -4.65
C VAL A 37 -13.30 20.04 -6.05
N VAL A 38 -13.76 18.96 -6.66
CA VAL A 38 -14.34 18.91 -8.00
C VAL A 38 -15.79 18.45 -7.88
N GLU A 39 -16.71 19.12 -8.58
CA GLU A 39 -18.14 18.77 -8.62
C GLU A 39 -18.41 17.65 -9.64
N ALA A 40 -17.85 16.47 -9.38
CA ALA A 40 -18.05 15.27 -10.19
C ALA A 40 -17.90 14.01 -9.32
N THR A 41 -18.30 12.85 -9.86
CA THR A 41 -18.09 11.55 -9.20
C THR A 41 -16.62 11.13 -9.27
N CYS A 42 -16.19 10.28 -8.33
CA CYS A 42 -14.85 9.71 -8.34
C CYS A 42 -14.55 8.97 -9.65
N GLU A 43 -15.52 8.20 -10.16
CA GLU A 43 -15.44 7.40 -11.38
C GLU A 43 -15.15 8.28 -12.61
N ALA A 44 -15.83 9.42 -12.75
CA ALA A 44 -15.65 10.30 -13.90
C ALA A 44 -14.29 10.99 -13.87
N ILE A 45 -13.88 11.48 -12.69
CA ILE A 45 -12.55 12.10 -12.50
C ILE A 45 -11.45 11.07 -12.75
N PHE A 46 -11.60 9.86 -12.22
CA PHE A 46 -10.68 8.75 -12.45
C PHE A 46 -10.57 8.43 -13.95
N GLY A 47 -11.70 8.25 -14.65
CA GLY A 47 -11.70 7.99 -16.09
C GLY A 47 -10.95 9.05 -16.89
N LEU A 48 -11.17 10.34 -16.57
CA LEU A 48 -10.49 11.45 -17.22
C LEU A 48 -8.97 11.45 -16.96
N ILE A 49 -8.56 11.23 -15.70
CA ILE A 49 -7.13 11.15 -15.30
C ILE A 49 -6.42 9.96 -15.96
N MET A 50 -7.14 8.86 -16.18
CA MET A 50 -6.60 7.64 -16.77
C MET A 50 -6.44 7.74 -18.29
N SER A 51 -7.15 8.67 -18.95
CA SER A 51 -6.91 8.94 -20.36
C SER A 51 -5.56 9.62 -20.59
N MET A 52 -4.89 9.20 -21.66
CA MET A 52 -3.64 9.78 -22.17
C MET A 52 -3.81 10.24 -23.63
N ASP A 53 -5.05 10.38 -24.10
CA ASP A 53 -5.33 10.86 -25.45
C ASP A 53 -5.09 12.39 -25.58
N VAL A 54 -5.29 12.91 -26.79
CA VAL A 54 -5.05 14.31 -27.10
C VAL A 54 -5.95 15.27 -26.31
N THR A 55 -7.14 14.87 -25.85
CA THR A 55 -8.06 15.75 -25.10
C THR A 55 -7.54 16.13 -23.72
N ARG A 56 -6.52 15.42 -23.21
CA ARG A 56 -5.93 15.71 -21.89
C ARG A 56 -5.39 17.13 -21.75
N TYR A 57 -4.95 17.77 -22.84
CA TYR A 57 -4.48 19.17 -22.77
C TYR A 57 -5.56 20.15 -22.31
N GLU A 58 -6.85 19.79 -22.42
CA GLU A 58 -7.98 20.65 -22.06
C GLU A 58 -8.01 20.97 -20.55
N TRP A 59 -7.47 20.07 -19.72
CA TRP A 59 -7.44 20.24 -18.26
C TRP A 59 -6.03 20.11 -17.65
N ASP A 60 -5.09 19.45 -18.32
CA ASP A 60 -3.71 19.30 -17.88
C ASP A 60 -2.78 20.22 -18.68
N CYS A 61 -2.50 21.42 -18.14
CA CYS A 61 -1.64 22.40 -18.81
C CYS A 61 -0.16 22.02 -18.86
N SER A 62 0.23 20.89 -18.26
CA SER A 62 1.58 20.34 -18.35
C SER A 62 1.68 19.21 -19.38
N PHE A 63 0.56 18.77 -19.94
CA PHE A 63 0.52 17.68 -20.91
C PHE A 63 0.80 18.19 -22.33
N GLN A 64 1.75 17.55 -23.02
CA GLN A 64 2.00 17.76 -24.45
C GLN A 64 1.57 16.55 -25.29
N TYR A 65 1.93 15.35 -24.84
CA TYR A 65 1.65 14.09 -25.54
C TYR A 65 1.77 12.92 -24.58
N GLY A 66 0.94 11.89 -24.79
CA GLY A 66 0.89 10.68 -23.98
C GLY A 66 0.66 9.44 -24.84
N SER A 67 1.22 8.31 -24.42
CA SER A 67 0.93 7.01 -25.04
C SER A 67 1.16 5.86 -24.07
N LEU A 68 0.41 4.77 -24.25
CA LEU A 68 0.68 3.50 -23.59
C LEU A 68 1.89 2.84 -24.24
N VAL A 69 2.88 2.48 -23.42
CA VAL A 69 4.03 1.68 -23.85
C VAL A 69 3.71 0.20 -23.69
N GLN A 70 3.17 -0.18 -22.53
CA GLN A 70 2.82 -1.56 -22.20
C GLN A 70 1.72 -1.58 -21.13
N GLU A 71 0.69 -2.38 -21.34
CA GLU A 71 -0.22 -2.78 -20.27
C GLU A 71 0.40 -4.00 -19.57
N VAL A 72 0.74 -3.86 -18.29
CA VAL A 72 1.38 -4.93 -17.51
C VAL A 72 0.28 -5.86 -16.99
N ASP A 73 -0.77 -5.26 -16.45
CA ASP A 73 -2.00 -5.91 -15.99
C ASP A 73 -3.15 -4.88 -15.99
N GLY A 74 -4.35 -5.26 -15.50
CA GLY A 74 -5.51 -4.36 -15.47
C GLY A 74 -5.40 -3.14 -14.53
N HIS A 75 -4.40 -3.14 -13.64
CA HIS A 75 -4.12 -2.09 -12.65
C HIS A 75 -2.83 -1.31 -12.95
N THR A 76 -1.92 -1.89 -13.75
CA THR A 76 -0.56 -1.41 -13.94
C THR A 76 -0.24 -1.25 -15.42
N ALA A 77 0.23 -0.06 -15.79
CA ALA A 77 0.63 0.26 -17.16
C ALA A 77 1.92 1.08 -17.19
N ILE A 78 2.76 0.87 -18.20
CA ILE A 78 3.92 1.72 -18.49
C ILE A 78 3.51 2.76 -19.52
N LEU A 79 3.74 4.03 -19.21
CA LEU A 79 3.34 5.17 -20.03
C LEU A 79 4.55 5.98 -20.47
N TYR A 80 4.45 6.52 -21.69
CA TYR A 80 5.31 7.57 -22.19
C TYR A 80 4.56 8.90 -22.18
N HIS A 81 5.19 9.96 -21.68
CA HIS A 81 4.57 11.28 -21.52
C HIS A 81 5.59 12.38 -21.81
N ARG A 82 5.21 13.35 -22.66
CA ARG A 82 5.97 14.58 -22.90
C ARG A 82 5.35 15.74 -22.14
N LEU A 83 6.19 16.48 -21.41
CA LEU A 83 5.79 17.62 -20.60
C LEU A 83 5.91 18.93 -21.36
N GLN A 84 4.89 19.77 -21.25
CA GLN A 84 4.89 21.17 -21.66
C GLN A 84 5.27 22.06 -20.48
N LEU A 85 6.53 22.51 -20.42
CA LEU A 85 7.04 23.41 -19.37
C LEU A 85 7.26 24.80 -19.94
N ASN A 86 6.52 25.81 -19.47
CA ASN A 86 6.43 27.12 -20.12
C ASN A 86 7.52 28.13 -19.70
N TRP A 87 8.55 27.71 -18.95
CA TRP A 87 9.58 28.62 -18.44
C TRP A 87 10.90 28.49 -19.23
N CYS A 88 11.29 29.58 -19.91
CA CYS A 88 12.55 29.74 -20.64
C CYS A 88 12.80 28.64 -21.70
N SER A 89 11.86 28.47 -22.63
CA SER A 89 11.92 27.50 -23.74
C SER A 89 13.16 27.62 -24.65
N MET A 90 13.88 28.74 -24.58
CA MET A 90 15.12 28.94 -25.34
C MET A 90 16.36 28.32 -24.69
N VAL A 91 16.35 28.02 -23.39
CA VAL A 91 17.52 27.56 -22.65
C VAL A 91 17.31 26.18 -22.03
N VAL A 92 16.06 25.77 -21.84
CA VAL A 92 15.74 24.52 -21.16
C VAL A 92 15.08 23.51 -22.11
N TRP A 93 15.73 22.36 -22.27
CA TRP A 93 15.26 21.28 -23.15
C TRP A 93 13.87 20.75 -22.74
N PRO A 94 13.00 20.38 -23.69
CA PRO A 94 11.73 19.68 -23.39
C PRO A 94 11.95 18.42 -22.55
N ARG A 95 10.97 18.06 -21.72
CA ARG A 95 11.05 16.87 -20.86
C ARG A 95 10.14 15.76 -21.36
N ASP A 96 10.67 14.55 -21.34
CA ASP A 96 9.87 13.35 -21.47
C ASP A 96 10.00 12.47 -20.24
N LEU A 97 9.07 11.54 -20.12
CA LEU A 97 8.91 10.63 -18.99
C LEU A 97 8.60 9.24 -19.51
N CYS A 98 9.19 8.24 -18.85
CA CYS A 98 8.74 6.86 -18.88
C CYS A 98 8.45 6.47 -17.44
N TYR A 99 7.21 6.08 -17.15
CA TYR A 99 6.81 5.75 -15.78
C TYR A 99 5.77 4.65 -15.76
N VAL A 100 5.81 3.87 -14.68
CA VAL A 100 4.73 2.95 -14.33
C VAL A 100 3.62 3.75 -13.67
N ARG A 101 2.39 3.50 -14.12
CA ARG A 101 1.15 3.94 -13.51
C ARG A 101 0.45 2.74 -12.92
N TYR A 102 0.31 2.73 -11.60
CA TYR A 102 -0.51 1.76 -10.87
C TYR A 102 -1.77 2.44 -10.34
N TRP A 103 -2.90 1.73 -10.26
CA TRP A 103 -4.09 2.24 -9.61
C TRP A 103 -4.88 1.18 -8.84
N ARG A 104 -5.57 1.61 -7.78
CA ARG A 104 -6.56 0.80 -7.06
C ARG A 104 -7.79 1.63 -6.71
N ARG A 105 -8.90 0.93 -6.50
CA ARG A 105 -10.12 1.45 -5.88
C ARG A 105 -10.22 0.84 -4.49
N ASN A 106 -10.48 1.67 -3.48
CA ASN A 106 -10.73 1.25 -2.12
C ASN A 106 -12.24 1.01 -1.92
N ASP A 107 -12.62 0.32 -0.85
CA ASP A 107 -14.01 -0.05 -0.57
C ASP A 107 -14.90 1.17 -0.29
N ASP A 108 -14.33 2.23 0.29
CA ASP A 108 -14.94 3.56 0.47
C ASP A 108 -15.28 4.28 -0.86
N GLY A 109 -14.96 3.68 -2.01
CA GLY A 109 -15.16 4.23 -3.34
C GLY A 109 -14.09 5.24 -3.77
N SER A 110 -13.04 5.45 -2.97
CA SER A 110 -11.90 6.28 -3.35
C SER A 110 -10.97 5.56 -4.32
N TYR A 111 -10.29 6.33 -5.17
CA TYR A 111 -9.27 5.83 -6.09
C TYR A 111 -7.90 6.38 -5.71
N VAL A 112 -6.89 5.52 -5.84
CA VAL A 112 -5.49 5.88 -5.68
C VAL A 112 -4.77 5.54 -6.99
N VAL A 113 -4.17 6.55 -7.62
CA VAL A 113 -3.37 6.40 -8.85
C VAL A 113 -1.95 6.85 -8.56
N LEU A 114 -0.96 6.06 -8.96
CA LEU A 114 0.43 6.21 -8.54
C LEU A 114 1.34 6.20 -9.74
N PHE A 115 2.34 7.09 -9.75
CA PHE A 115 3.32 7.25 -10.81
C PHE A 115 4.72 7.09 -10.26
N ARG A 116 5.54 6.33 -10.97
CA ARG A 116 6.96 6.20 -10.67
C ARG A 116 7.77 5.97 -11.93
N SER A 117 8.85 6.73 -12.13
CA SER A 117 9.69 6.52 -13.31
C SER A 117 10.32 5.13 -13.32
N THR A 118 10.33 4.53 -14.51
CA THR A 118 10.91 3.21 -14.77
C THR A 118 11.64 3.21 -16.10
N GLU A 119 12.61 2.31 -16.24
CA GLU A 119 13.27 2.05 -17.51
C GLU A 119 12.52 0.95 -18.26
N HIS A 120 12.38 1.09 -19.57
CA HIS A 120 11.70 0.09 -20.39
C HIS A 120 12.36 0.01 -21.78
N PRO A 121 12.64 -1.19 -22.32
CA PRO A 121 13.32 -1.36 -23.61
C PRO A 121 12.62 -0.61 -24.77
N ASN A 122 11.28 -0.61 -24.78
CA ASN A 122 10.49 0.07 -25.82
C ASN A 122 10.26 1.56 -25.55
N CYS A 123 10.86 2.12 -24.49
CA CYS A 123 10.69 3.52 -24.09
C CYS A 123 12.02 4.16 -23.69
N GLY A 124 13.04 4.00 -24.54
CA GLY A 124 14.35 4.62 -24.37
C GLY A 124 14.32 6.16 -24.46
N PRO A 125 15.43 6.84 -24.11
CA PRO A 125 15.58 8.29 -24.23
C PRO A 125 15.30 8.75 -25.67
N GLN A 126 14.56 9.86 -25.81
CA GLN A 126 14.17 10.39 -27.12
C GLN A 126 15.06 11.57 -27.53
N PRO A 127 15.53 11.63 -28.79
CA PRO A 127 16.29 12.78 -29.29
C PRO A 127 15.49 14.08 -29.11
N GLY A 128 16.16 15.11 -28.58
CA GLY A 128 15.53 16.42 -28.34
C GLY A 128 14.81 16.56 -26.99
N PHE A 129 14.81 15.51 -26.15
CA PHE A 129 14.19 15.53 -24.82
C PHE A 129 15.19 15.16 -23.72
N ALA A 130 15.10 15.84 -22.58
CA ALA A 130 15.74 15.41 -21.35
C ALA A 130 14.77 14.50 -20.57
N ARG A 131 15.18 13.26 -20.28
CA ARG A 131 14.37 12.30 -19.51
C ARG A 131 14.28 12.73 -18.05
N ALA A 132 13.13 13.24 -17.64
CA ALA A 132 12.83 13.51 -16.25
C ALA A 132 12.57 12.19 -15.49
N SER A 133 12.64 12.25 -14.17
CA SER A 133 12.48 11.12 -13.27
C SER A 133 11.48 11.46 -12.17
N ILE A 134 10.31 10.86 -12.22
CA ILE A 134 9.33 10.90 -11.14
C ILE A 134 9.83 9.95 -10.05
N GLU A 135 10.26 10.51 -8.93
CA GLU A 135 10.59 9.73 -7.73
C GLU A 135 9.31 9.20 -7.09
N SER A 136 8.26 10.04 -7.08
CA SER A 136 6.97 9.74 -6.48
C SER A 136 5.93 10.71 -7.05
N GLY A 137 4.75 10.21 -7.44
CA GLY A 137 3.66 11.06 -7.90
C GLY A 137 2.35 10.30 -7.96
N GLY A 138 1.23 11.01 -8.13
CA GLY A 138 -0.06 10.35 -8.24
C GLY A 138 -1.26 11.20 -7.88
N PHE A 139 -2.44 10.56 -7.81
CA PHE A 139 -3.71 11.15 -7.43
C PHE A 139 -4.38 10.35 -6.31
N LYS A 140 -4.97 11.07 -5.33
CA LYS A 140 -6.00 10.54 -4.42
C LYS A 140 -7.33 11.16 -4.79
N ILE A 141 -8.34 10.34 -5.06
CA ILE A 141 -9.67 10.76 -5.50
C ILE A 141 -10.65 10.21 -4.47
N THR A 142 -11.12 11.05 -3.55
CA THR A 142 -11.93 10.62 -2.39
C THR A 142 -13.33 11.21 -2.46
N PRO A 143 -14.39 10.40 -2.34
CA PRO A 143 -15.75 10.92 -2.36
C PRO A 143 -15.99 11.82 -1.15
N LEU A 144 -16.78 12.88 -1.33
CA LEU A 144 -17.27 13.73 -0.26
C LEU A 144 -18.78 13.63 -0.19
N LYS A 145 -19.34 13.98 0.99
CA LYS A 145 -20.78 14.10 1.16
C LYS A 145 -21.37 15.04 0.08
N PRO A 146 -22.37 14.58 -0.69
CA PRO A 146 -23.04 15.41 -1.68
C PRO A 146 -23.62 16.68 -1.06
N VAL A 147 -23.65 17.77 -1.82
CA VAL A 147 -24.32 19.02 -1.41
C VAL A 147 -25.38 19.33 -2.44
N ASN A 148 -26.62 19.55 -2.01
CA ASN A 148 -27.76 19.80 -2.89
C ASN A 148 -27.96 18.70 -3.96
N GLY A 149 -27.67 17.45 -3.62
CA GLY A 149 -27.75 16.31 -4.55
C GLY A 149 -26.63 16.23 -5.58
N ARG A 150 -25.69 17.19 -5.61
CA ARG A 150 -24.55 17.17 -6.53
C ARG A 150 -23.39 16.36 -5.95
N PRO A 151 -22.78 15.45 -6.72
CA PRO A 151 -21.60 14.72 -6.27
C PRO A 151 -20.43 15.68 -6.06
N ARG A 152 -19.63 15.40 -5.04
CA ARG A 152 -18.41 16.16 -4.74
C ARG A 152 -17.29 15.20 -4.46
N THR A 153 -16.13 15.49 -5.02
CA THR A 153 -14.94 14.64 -4.86
C THR A 153 -13.76 15.51 -4.49
N GLN A 154 -13.02 15.10 -3.45
CA GLN A 154 -11.74 15.69 -3.14
C GLN A 154 -10.67 15.05 -4.03
N VAL A 155 -9.93 15.88 -4.76
CA VAL A 155 -8.79 15.46 -5.57
C VAL A 155 -7.51 15.99 -4.96
N GLN A 156 -6.58 15.09 -4.68
CA GLN A 156 -5.23 15.41 -4.27
C GLN A 156 -4.28 14.98 -5.38
N HIS A 157 -3.47 15.89 -5.92
CA HIS A 157 -2.38 15.54 -6.82
C HIS A 157 -1.05 15.73 -6.08
N LEU A 158 -0.21 14.70 -6.06
CA LEU A 158 1.13 14.72 -5.48
C LEU A 158 2.17 14.56 -6.59
N MET A 159 3.26 15.31 -6.49
CA MET A 159 4.38 15.21 -7.41
C MET A 159 5.72 15.49 -6.72
N GLN A 160 6.66 14.58 -6.91
CA GLN A 160 8.07 14.67 -6.59
C GLN A 160 8.86 14.18 -7.82
N ILE A 161 9.43 15.14 -8.54
CA ILE A 161 10.04 14.90 -9.84
C ILE A 161 11.39 15.60 -9.93
N ASP A 162 12.40 14.86 -10.39
CA ASP A 162 13.67 15.39 -10.84
C ASP A 162 13.60 15.62 -12.35
N LEU A 163 13.62 16.88 -12.77
CA LEU A 163 13.53 17.24 -14.20
C LEU A 163 14.82 16.92 -14.97
N LYS A 164 15.93 16.66 -14.25
CA LYS A 164 17.28 16.39 -14.77
C LYS A 164 17.76 17.45 -15.79
N GLY A 165 19.00 17.27 -16.26
CA GLY A 165 19.58 18.07 -17.34
C GLY A 165 20.37 19.30 -16.89
N TRP A 166 21.05 19.92 -17.85
CA TRP A 166 21.96 21.05 -17.64
C TRP A 166 21.19 22.32 -17.23
N GLY A 167 21.68 23.02 -16.20
CA GLY A 167 21.11 24.29 -15.73
C GLY A 167 19.95 24.20 -14.73
N VAL A 168 19.26 23.06 -14.61
CA VAL A 168 18.08 22.90 -13.73
C VAL A 168 18.45 22.96 -12.25
N ASN A 169 19.52 22.27 -11.86
CA ASN A 169 19.97 22.22 -10.46
C ASN A 169 20.51 23.57 -9.94
N TYR A 170 20.77 24.53 -10.84
CA TYR A 170 21.20 25.88 -10.49
C TYR A 170 20.03 26.85 -10.29
N VAL A 171 18.81 26.47 -10.70
CA VAL A 171 17.62 27.31 -10.65
C VAL A 171 16.51 26.54 -9.94
N THR A 172 16.62 26.44 -8.61
CA THR A 172 15.63 25.75 -7.75
C THR A 172 14.21 26.30 -7.92
N SER A 173 14.07 27.57 -8.28
CA SER A 173 12.79 28.19 -8.63
C SER A 173 12.15 27.59 -9.88
N PHE A 174 12.93 27.18 -10.89
CA PHE A 174 12.39 26.56 -12.11
C PHE A 174 11.74 25.21 -11.81
N GLN A 175 12.41 24.37 -11.01
CA GLN A 175 11.85 23.09 -10.60
C GLN A 175 10.57 23.29 -9.78
N TYR A 176 10.60 24.21 -8.81
CA TYR A 176 9.42 24.58 -8.02
C TYR A 176 8.25 25.05 -8.90
N HIS A 177 8.50 25.96 -9.84
CA HIS A 177 7.48 26.46 -10.75
C HIS A 177 6.93 25.40 -11.70
N SER A 178 7.78 24.48 -12.18
CA SER A 178 7.37 23.37 -13.02
C SER A 178 6.43 22.43 -12.27
N VAL A 179 6.75 22.10 -11.02
CA VAL A 179 5.89 21.28 -10.16
C VAL A 179 4.56 22.00 -9.88
N LEU A 180 4.59 23.29 -9.59
CA LEU A 180 3.36 24.09 -9.47
C LEU A 180 2.52 24.09 -10.77
N GLN A 181 3.17 24.12 -11.94
CA GLN A 181 2.46 24.03 -13.22
C GLN A 181 1.75 22.67 -13.34
N MET A 182 2.43 21.57 -13.04
CA MET A 182 1.84 20.22 -13.04
C MET A 182 0.67 20.12 -12.05
N LEU A 183 0.85 20.63 -10.83
CA LEU A 183 -0.18 20.63 -9.78
C LEU A 183 -1.43 21.46 -10.14
N ASN A 184 -1.33 22.41 -11.09
CA ASN A 184 -2.50 23.15 -11.56
C ASN A 184 -3.50 22.27 -12.33
N CYS A 185 -3.15 21.04 -12.72
CA CYS A 185 -4.09 20.12 -13.33
C CYS A 185 -5.34 19.89 -12.44
N VAL A 186 -5.22 20.01 -11.11
CA VAL A 186 -6.37 19.91 -10.19
C VAL A 186 -7.35 21.07 -10.40
N ALA A 187 -6.84 22.27 -10.66
CA ALA A 187 -7.70 23.41 -11.01
C ALA A 187 -8.30 23.24 -12.41
N GLY A 188 -7.55 22.68 -13.36
CA GLY A 188 -8.06 22.35 -14.68
C GLY A 188 -9.16 21.29 -14.66
N LEU A 189 -9.04 20.24 -13.84
CA LEU A 189 -10.10 19.27 -13.61
C LEU A 189 -11.37 19.94 -13.08
N ARG A 190 -11.23 20.84 -12.08
CA ARG A 190 -12.38 21.58 -11.53
C ARG A 190 -13.08 22.40 -12.62
N GLU A 191 -12.31 23.11 -13.44
CA GLU A 191 -12.84 23.91 -14.54
C GLU A 191 -13.53 23.04 -15.59
N TYR A 192 -12.87 21.97 -16.04
CA TYR A 192 -13.39 21.02 -17.03
C TYR A 192 -14.76 20.44 -16.62
N PHE A 193 -14.90 20.02 -15.37
CA PHE A 193 -16.16 19.50 -14.85
C PHE A 193 -17.20 20.58 -14.55
N SER A 194 -16.80 21.84 -14.35
CA SER A 194 -17.75 22.94 -14.17
C SER A 194 -18.40 23.42 -15.47
N GLN A 195 -17.77 23.15 -16.62
CA GLN A 195 -18.27 23.55 -17.94
C GLN A 195 -19.22 22.50 -18.56
N ASN A 196 -19.14 21.25 -18.11
CA ASN A 196 -19.89 20.14 -18.66
C ASN A 196 -21.13 19.85 -17.79
N ASP A 197 -22.27 20.47 -18.12
CA ASP A 197 -23.56 20.31 -17.42
C ASP A 197 -24.23 18.93 -17.64
N ASP A 198 -23.69 18.08 -18.54
CA ASP A 198 -24.29 16.79 -18.87
C ASP A 198 -23.96 15.70 -17.85
N VAL A 199 -25.03 15.07 -17.33
CA VAL A 199 -24.99 13.89 -16.44
C VAL A 199 -24.07 12.84 -17.05
N HIS A 200 -22.89 12.66 -16.43
CA HIS A 200 -21.85 11.79 -16.94
C HIS A 200 -22.35 10.36 -17.13
N THR A 201 -22.49 9.95 -18.39
CA THR A 201 -22.64 8.55 -18.73
C THR A 201 -21.32 7.86 -18.43
N ILE A 202 -21.39 6.83 -17.58
CA ILE A 202 -20.25 6.03 -17.12
C ILE A 202 -19.46 5.54 -18.34
N PRO A 203 -18.20 5.98 -18.55
CA PRO A 203 -17.33 5.30 -19.49
C PRO A 203 -17.02 3.93 -18.91
N ARG A 204 -17.32 2.85 -19.64
CA ARG A 204 -16.76 1.53 -19.32
C ARG A 204 -15.23 1.69 -19.31
N ILE A 205 -14.58 1.16 -18.27
CA ILE A 205 -13.11 1.18 -18.11
C ILE A 205 -12.47 0.84 -19.47
N PRO A 206 -11.82 1.80 -20.14
CA PRO A 206 -11.28 1.54 -21.45
C PRO A 206 -10.03 0.68 -21.30
N VAL A 207 -10.15 -0.59 -21.70
CA VAL A 207 -8.99 -1.37 -22.14
C VAL A 207 -8.35 -0.56 -23.27
N MET A 208 -7.07 -0.21 -23.13
CA MET A 208 -6.41 0.71 -24.07
C MET A 208 -6.21 0.02 -25.43
N ASN A 209 -7.22 0.13 -26.29
CA ASN A 209 -7.12 -0.37 -27.66
C ASN A 209 -6.16 0.49 -28.47
N THR A 210 -5.30 -0.18 -29.23
CA THR A 210 -4.36 0.39 -30.19
C THR A 210 -5.11 1.24 -31.22
N MET A 211 -4.74 2.51 -31.36
CA MET A 211 -5.32 3.38 -32.37
C MET A 211 -4.84 2.99 -33.79
N ALA A 212 -5.74 2.40 -34.56
CA ALA A 212 -5.70 2.40 -36.03
C ALA A 212 -7.12 2.69 -36.54
N SER A 213 -7.25 3.70 -37.39
CA SER A 213 -8.50 4.23 -37.95
C SER A 213 -9.02 3.42 -39.14
N VAL A 214 -10.36 3.41 -39.33
CA VAL A 214 -11.16 3.65 -40.59
C VAL A 214 -12.62 3.21 -40.35
N PRO A 215 -13.66 3.92 -40.87
CA PRO A 215 -15.06 3.73 -40.45
C PRO A 215 -15.86 2.83 -41.41
N THR A 216 -16.84 2.08 -40.88
CA THR A 216 -17.93 1.49 -41.67
C THR A 216 -19.28 1.54 -40.93
N VAL A 217 -20.31 1.84 -41.70
CA VAL A 217 -21.68 2.21 -41.32
C VAL A 217 -22.62 0.98 -41.28
N ARG A 218 -23.72 1.13 -40.51
CA ARG A 218 -25.03 0.38 -40.52
C ARG A 218 -25.09 -0.78 -39.50
N LYS A 219 -26.18 -1.04 -38.76
CA LYS A 219 -27.61 -0.66 -38.86
C LYS A 219 -28.31 -0.99 -37.52
N ASP A 220 -29.42 -0.31 -37.25
CA ASP A 220 -30.36 -0.51 -36.13
C ASP A 220 -30.83 -1.96 -35.89
N GLN A 221 -31.10 -2.32 -34.62
CA GLN A 221 -32.36 -2.99 -34.22
C GLN A 221 -32.57 -3.08 -32.68
N LYS A 222 -33.61 -2.36 -32.25
CA LYS A 222 -34.65 -2.62 -31.21
C LYS A 222 -34.35 -3.41 -29.92
N HIS A 223 -34.71 -2.74 -28.82
CA HIS A 223 -35.13 -3.24 -27.51
C HIS A 223 -36.12 -4.41 -27.53
N GLN A 224 -36.00 -5.31 -26.54
CA GLN A 224 -37.12 -5.89 -25.81
C GLN A 224 -36.73 -6.18 -24.34
N LYS A 225 -37.50 -5.58 -23.42
CA LYS A 225 -37.59 -5.90 -21.98
C LYS A 225 -38.31 -7.24 -21.79
N ALA A 226 -37.94 -7.99 -20.76
CA ALA A 226 -38.86 -8.88 -20.06
C ALA A 226 -38.44 -9.05 -18.60
N ASP A 227 -39.46 -9.10 -17.76
CA ASP A 227 -39.49 -8.87 -16.32
C ASP A 227 -39.00 -10.03 -15.45
N SER A 228 -38.71 -9.61 -14.23
CA SER A 228 -38.59 -10.35 -12.98
C SER A 228 -39.70 -11.38 -12.71
N LYS A 229 -39.31 -12.50 -12.13
CA LYS A 229 -40.16 -13.24 -11.17
C LYS A 229 -39.34 -13.76 -10.00
N THR A 230 -39.55 -13.10 -8.87
CA THR A 230 -39.23 -13.52 -7.51
C THR A 230 -39.91 -14.84 -7.18
N LYS A 231 -39.17 -15.77 -6.57
CA LYS A 231 -39.74 -16.82 -5.70
C LYS A 231 -38.97 -16.81 -4.38
N GLN A 232 -39.72 -16.45 -3.35
CA GLN A 232 -39.39 -16.49 -1.94
C GLN A 232 -39.58 -17.92 -1.44
N ALA A 233 -38.62 -18.44 -0.68
CA ALA A 233 -38.80 -19.64 0.15
C ALA A 233 -38.05 -19.41 1.45
N ASP A 234 -38.78 -19.56 2.56
CA ASP A 234 -38.32 -19.46 3.93
C ASP A 234 -37.32 -20.56 4.28
N SER A 235 -36.33 -20.21 5.09
CA SER A 235 -35.77 -21.14 6.07
C SER A 235 -35.20 -20.35 7.25
N ALA A 236 -35.81 -20.59 8.41
CA ALA A 236 -35.34 -20.18 9.72
C ALA A 236 -33.86 -20.56 9.90
N ASN A 237 -33.06 -19.65 10.43
CA ASN A 237 -31.71 -19.97 10.88
C ASN A 237 -31.53 -19.50 12.32
N GLU A 238 -30.97 -20.40 13.11
CA GLU A 238 -30.65 -20.27 14.53
C GLU A 238 -29.67 -19.11 14.75
N ASN A 239 -29.78 -18.46 15.91
CA ASN A 239 -28.87 -17.41 16.35
C ASN A 239 -27.41 -17.87 16.24
N SER A 240 -26.68 -17.36 15.26
CA SER A 240 -25.23 -17.38 15.27
C SER A 240 -24.75 -16.03 15.81
N ASP A 241 -24.15 -16.03 17.00
CA ASP A 241 -23.45 -14.90 17.63
C ASP A 241 -22.15 -14.56 16.88
N MET A 242 -22.23 -14.37 15.56
CA MET A 242 -21.13 -13.99 14.69
C MET A 242 -21.10 -12.46 14.60
N ILE A 243 -19.93 -11.87 14.80
CA ILE A 243 -19.70 -10.44 14.56
C ILE A 243 -19.74 -10.22 13.04
N ASP A 244 -20.64 -9.34 12.57
CA ASP A 244 -20.77 -9.02 11.14
C ASP A 244 -19.43 -8.53 10.54
N ASP A 245 -19.05 -9.14 9.40
CA ASP A 245 -17.83 -8.85 8.62
C ASP A 245 -18.05 -7.58 7.79
N GLU A 246 -18.11 -6.42 8.45
CA GLU A 246 -18.20 -5.12 7.76
C GLU A 246 -16.80 -4.59 7.40
N SER A 247 -16.69 -4.01 6.20
CA SER A 247 -15.48 -3.38 5.67
C SER A 247 -14.97 -2.28 6.60
N GLU A 248 -13.67 -2.33 6.92
CA GLU A 248 -13.02 -1.44 7.87
C GLU A 248 -12.77 -0.05 7.24
N ASP A 249 -13.81 0.78 7.15
CA ASP A 249 -13.68 2.17 6.73
C ASP A 249 -13.08 3.03 7.86
N ASP A 250 -11.77 3.26 7.82
CA ASP A 250 -11.09 4.20 8.72
C ASP A 250 -11.09 5.62 8.09
N ASP A 251 -11.95 6.52 8.60
CA ASP A 251 -11.82 7.97 8.40
C ASP A 251 -10.60 8.47 9.19
N ASP A 252 -9.47 8.69 8.52
CA ASP A 252 -8.23 9.24 9.11
C ASP A 252 -8.43 10.71 9.54
N PHE A 253 -9.05 10.91 10.71
CA PHE A 253 -9.16 12.20 11.37
C PHE A 253 -8.02 12.32 12.38
N GLN A 254 -6.90 12.92 11.97
CA GLN A 254 -5.88 13.41 12.92
C GLN A 254 -6.48 14.57 13.74
N ALA A 255 -7.13 14.24 14.86
CA ALA A 255 -7.44 15.18 15.93
C ALA A 255 -6.28 15.21 16.96
N PRO A 256 -5.99 16.36 17.59
CA PRO A 256 -4.91 16.48 18.56
C PRO A 256 -5.25 15.73 19.85
N GLU A 257 -4.23 15.10 20.45
CA GLU A 257 -4.29 14.37 21.71
C GLU A 257 -4.99 15.19 22.80
N SER A 258 -6.12 14.67 23.29
CA SER A 258 -6.67 15.03 24.59
C SER A 258 -6.29 13.94 25.58
N SER A 259 -5.42 14.28 26.53
CA SER A 259 -5.10 13.48 27.70
C SER A 259 -6.37 13.16 28.49
N LEU A 260 -6.71 11.87 28.58
CA LEU A 260 -7.69 11.36 29.55
C LEU A 260 -6.97 10.36 30.46
N GLU A 261 -7.27 10.51 31.74
CA GLU A 261 -6.59 9.95 32.90
C GLU A 261 -6.71 8.42 32.96
N GLU A 262 -5.62 7.76 33.36
CA GLU A 262 -5.54 6.33 33.62
C GLU A 262 -6.39 5.99 34.86
N ASP A 263 -7.46 5.21 34.68
CA ASP A 263 -8.14 4.57 35.80
C ASP A 263 -7.46 3.22 36.08
N GLY A 264 -6.74 3.18 37.18
CA GLY A 264 -5.94 2.04 37.61
C GLY A 264 -6.82 0.93 38.17
N ASN A 265 -6.85 -0.21 37.48
CA ASN A 265 -7.15 -1.48 38.11
C ASN A 265 -6.22 -2.57 37.54
N VAL A 266 -5.06 -2.71 38.18
CA VAL A 266 -4.10 -3.78 37.90
C VAL A 266 -4.59 -5.03 38.63
N ASP A 267 -5.24 -5.93 37.90
CA ASP A 267 -5.42 -7.31 38.36
C ASP A 267 -4.04 -7.98 38.37
N SER A 268 -3.48 -8.09 39.56
CA SER A 268 -2.20 -8.72 39.85
C SER A 268 -2.35 -10.24 39.85
N ASP A 269 -2.27 -10.89 38.69
CA ASP A 269 -2.17 -12.36 38.63
C ASP A 269 -1.40 -12.90 37.41
N ALA A 270 -0.33 -12.23 37.02
CA ALA A 270 0.66 -12.79 36.10
C ALA A 270 1.89 -13.28 36.88
N LYS A 271 1.89 -14.55 37.30
CA LYS A 271 3.13 -15.25 37.65
C LYS A 271 4.07 -15.17 36.45
N GLY A 272 5.16 -14.40 36.62
CA GLY A 272 6.16 -14.15 35.59
C GLY A 272 6.75 -15.45 35.06
N SER A 273 6.46 -15.75 33.80
CA SER A 273 7.25 -16.71 33.03
C SER A 273 8.60 -16.07 32.74
N ASP A 274 9.70 -16.77 33.02
CA ASP A 274 11.05 -16.27 32.69
C ASP A 274 11.13 -15.79 31.23
N PRO A 275 11.84 -14.70 30.93
CA PRO A 275 12.00 -14.22 29.56
C PRO A 275 12.63 -15.30 28.66
N ILE A 276 12.23 -15.35 27.39
CA ILE A 276 12.81 -16.26 26.42
C ILE A 276 14.26 -15.82 26.14
N ASP A 277 15.21 -16.75 26.22
CA ASP A 277 16.59 -16.48 25.86
C ASP A 277 16.73 -16.33 24.34
N LEU A 278 16.79 -15.08 23.89
CA LEU A 278 16.89 -14.73 22.47
C LEU A 278 18.29 -14.94 21.88
N SER A 279 19.32 -15.14 22.71
CA SER A 279 20.73 -15.16 22.26
C SER A 279 21.07 -16.33 21.33
N CYS A 280 20.26 -17.38 21.34
CA CYS A 280 20.41 -18.57 20.51
C CYS A 280 19.85 -18.41 19.09
N PHE A 281 19.08 -17.35 18.83
CA PHE A 281 18.50 -17.10 17.52
C PHE A 281 19.39 -16.18 16.70
N SER A 282 19.49 -16.48 15.41
CA SER A 282 20.18 -15.63 14.45
C SER A 282 19.36 -15.58 13.16
N GLY A 283 19.35 -14.40 12.54
CA GLY A 283 18.78 -14.18 11.21
C GLY A 283 19.72 -13.32 10.39
N ILE A 284 19.49 -13.26 9.08
CA ILE A 284 20.31 -12.47 8.16
C ILE A 284 20.19 -10.98 8.43
N ILE A 285 18.98 -10.49 8.68
CA ILE A 285 18.77 -9.08 8.98
C ILE A 285 19.15 -8.87 10.44
N ARG A 286 20.05 -7.91 10.68
CA ARG A 286 20.52 -7.59 12.03
C ARG A 286 19.40 -6.91 12.84
N GLN A 287 19.23 -7.33 14.08
CA GLN A 287 18.39 -6.61 15.04
C GLN A 287 19.08 -5.32 15.50
N ASP A 288 18.36 -4.20 15.49
CA ASP A 288 18.80 -2.93 16.10
C ASP A 288 17.67 -2.25 16.86
N ALA A 289 17.63 -2.46 18.18
CA ALA A 289 16.63 -1.88 19.07
C ALA A 289 16.67 -0.35 19.13
N ASN A 290 17.79 0.29 18.75
CA ASN A 290 17.90 1.76 18.77
C ASN A 290 17.37 2.42 17.49
N GLU A 291 16.98 1.63 16.48
CA GLU A 291 16.41 2.09 15.21
C GLU A 291 17.28 3.12 14.45
N LYS A 292 18.61 3.08 14.66
CA LYS A 292 19.56 4.01 14.03
C LYS A 292 20.26 3.39 12.82
N SER A 293 20.35 2.08 12.79
CA SER A 293 21.05 1.36 11.74
C SER A 293 20.18 1.24 10.48
N ARG A 294 20.85 1.22 9.33
CA ARG A 294 20.22 0.81 8.06
C ARG A 294 20.25 -0.71 7.95
N ASN A 295 19.38 -1.24 7.09
CA ASN A 295 19.26 -2.68 6.83
C ASN A 295 19.12 -3.51 8.11
N SER A 296 18.20 -3.11 8.98
CA SER A 296 17.97 -3.74 10.29
C SER A 296 16.48 -3.97 10.54
N TRP A 297 16.19 -4.77 11.56
CA TRP A 297 14.86 -4.92 12.11
C TRP A 297 14.81 -4.57 13.61
N SER A 298 13.63 -4.13 14.07
CA SER A 298 13.28 -3.94 15.49
C SER A 298 11.85 -4.41 15.72
N VAL A 299 11.40 -4.39 16.99
CA VAL A 299 10.00 -4.66 17.34
C VAL A 299 9.35 -3.31 17.67
N PRO A 300 8.33 -2.87 16.91
CA PRO A 300 7.67 -1.59 17.17
C PRO A 300 6.82 -1.67 18.45
N ASP A 301 6.52 -0.52 19.06
CA ASP A 301 5.55 -0.45 20.16
C ASP A 301 4.18 -0.92 19.66
N SER A 302 3.63 -1.94 20.31
CA SER A 302 2.30 -2.47 20.04
C SER A 302 1.17 -1.45 20.05
N ASN A 303 1.31 -0.35 20.81
CA ASN A 303 0.25 0.64 20.98
C ASN A 303 0.00 1.49 19.72
N ILE A 304 0.91 1.46 18.75
CA ILE A 304 0.71 2.14 17.46
C ILE A 304 -0.37 1.45 16.62
N PHE A 305 -0.69 0.18 16.92
CA PHE A 305 -1.70 -0.59 16.23
C PHE A 305 -3.01 -0.58 17.01
N LYS A 306 -4.11 -0.45 16.28
CA LYS A 306 -5.48 -0.49 16.82
C LYS A 306 -6.14 -1.82 16.46
N VAL A 307 -6.75 -2.47 17.45
CA VAL A 307 -7.39 -3.78 17.34
C VAL A 307 -8.81 -3.72 17.89
N ARG A 308 -9.68 -4.66 17.51
CA ARG A 308 -11.06 -4.69 17.98
C ARG A 308 -11.12 -4.81 19.50
N SER A 309 -11.84 -3.89 20.15
CA SER A 309 -12.01 -3.89 21.61
C SER A 309 -12.91 -5.03 22.07
N LYS A 310 -12.97 -5.25 23.39
CA LYS A 310 -13.90 -6.20 24.00
C LYS A 310 -15.37 -5.92 23.67
N ASN A 311 -15.71 -4.65 23.42
CA ASN A 311 -17.08 -4.19 23.15
C ASN A 311 -17.32 -3.89 21.66
N PHE A 312 -16.38 -4.24 20.76
CA PHE A 312 -16.44 -3.90 19.33
C PHE A 312 -17.74 -4.33 18.65
N SER A 313 -18.33 -5.44 19.08
CA SER A 313 -19.64 -5.92 18.63
C SER A 313 -20.78 -4.90 18.83
N HIS A 314 -20.70 -4.05 19.86
CA HIS A 314 -21.73 -3.09 20.22
C HIS A 314 -21.43 -1.67 19.72
N ASP A 315 -20.18 -1.23 19.83
CA ASP A 315 -19.79 0.17 19.60
C ASP A 315 -18.79 0.35 18.45
N LYS A 316 -18.33 -0.75 17.83
CA LYS A 316 -17.31 -0.78 16.77
C LYS A 316 -15.99 -0.09 17.19
N SER A 317 -15.72 0.00 18.50
CA SER A 317 -14.53 0.66 19.03
C SER A 317 -13.27 -0.18 18.90
N LYS A 318 -12.18 0.45 18.46
CA LYS A 318 -10.84 -0.14 18.45
C LYS A 318 -10.01 0.42 19.61
N VAL A 319 -9.18 -0.42 20.22
CA VAL A 319 -8.25 -0.05 21.31
C VAL A 319 -6.80 -0.31 20.89
N SER A 320 -5.82 0.26 21.61
CA SER A 320 -4.42 -0.10 21.40
C SER A 320 -4.19 -1.59 21.66
N ALA A 321 -3.35 -2.24 20.85
CA ALA A 321 -3.21 -3.70 20.86
C ALA A 321 -2.72 -4.31 22.17
N GLY A 322 -1.92 -3.57 22.95
CA GLY A 322 -1.24 -4.11 24.12
C GLY A 322 -0.21 -5.19 23.75
N LYS A 323 0.15 -6.04 24.71
CA LYS A 323 1.29 -6.97 24.56
C LYS A 323 1.11 -7.98 23.40
N TYR A 324 2.18 -8.21 22.65
CA TYR A 324 2.27 -9.29 21.66
C TYR A 324 2.14 -10.70 22.29
N LEU A 325 1.54 -11.63 21.56
CA LEU A 325 1.42 -13.04 21.97
C LEU A 325 2.74 -13.81 21.86
N MET A 326 3.59 -13.42 20.91
CA MET A 326 4.84 -14.11 20.54
C MET A 326 5.97 -13.10 20.39
N GLU A 327 7.21 -13.55 20.60
CA GLU A 327 8.41 -12.73 20.47
C GLU A 327 9.01 -12.90 19.06
N LEU A 328 9.31 -11.81 18.36
CA LEU A 328 10.08 -11.88 17.11
C LEU A 328 11.55 -12.14 17.43
N VAL A 329 12.09 -13.25 16.94
CA VAL A 329 13.46 -13.70 17.31
C VAL A 329 14.47 -13.59 16.19
N ALA A 330 14.02 -13.62 14.94
CA ALA A 330 14.86 -13.52 13.77
C ALA A 330 14.07 -13.02 12.56
N ALA A 331 14.78 -12.38 11.64
CA ALA A 331 14.28 -12.06 10.31
C ALA A 331 15.34 -12.41 9.27
N ASP A 332 14.95 -13.17 8.24
CA ASP A 332 15.83 -13.53 7.13
C ASP A 332 15.44 -12.82 5.85
N TRP A 333 16.45 -12.53 5.02
CA TRP A 333 16.28 -11.91 3.71
C TRP A 333 16.99 -12.73 2.65
N PHE A 334 16.23 -13.58 1.96
CA PHE A 334 16.76 -14.47 0.94
C PHE A 334 16.43 -14.00 -0.47
N LYS A 335 17.26 -14.42 -1.42
CA LYS A 335 17.00 -14.30 -2.85
C LYS A 335 17.37 -15.58 -3.59
N ASP A 336 16.60 -15.92 -4.62
CA ASP A 336 16.90 -17.03 -5.51
C ASP A 336 16.28 -16.77 -6.91
N THR A 337 16.65 -17.60 -7.87
CA THR A 337 16.04 -17.75 -9.19
C THR A 337 14.64 -18.37 -9.14
N LYS A 338 14.30 -19.07 -8.06
CA LYS A 338 13.00 -19.73 -7.87
C LYS A 338 12.34 -19.27 -6.57
N ARG A 339 11.01 -19.37 -6.52
CA ARG A 339 10.25 -19.16 -5.28
C ARG A 339 10.68 -20.17 -4.21
N MET A 340 10.80 -19.70 -2.97
CA MET A 340 11.18 -20.51 -1.82
C MET A 340 9.95 -20.78 -0.96
N ASP A 341 9.52 -22.04 -0.95
CA ASP A 341 8.41 -22.55 -0.14
C ASP A 341 8.98 -23.39 1.02
N HIS A 342 8.23 -23.52 2.11
CA HIS A 342 8.60 -24.35 3.28
C HIS A 342 9.98 -24.04 3.90
N VAL A 343 10.24 -22.77 4.18
CA VAL A 343 11.52 -22.28 4.70
C VAL A 343 11.85 -22.80 6.09
N ALA A 344 10.84 -23.16 6.90
CA ALA A 344 11.04 -23.75 8.23
C ALA A 344 11.65 -25.16 8.17
N LYS A 345 11.64 -25.85 7.02
CA LYS A 345 12.32 -27.15 6.85
C LYS A 345 13.84 -27.02 6.83
N ARG A 346 14.37 -25.82 6.58
CA ARG A 346 15.81 -25.59 6.43
C ARG A 346 16.55 -25.83 7.74
N LYS A 347 17.66 -26.57 7.65
CA LYS A 347 18.52 -26.83 8.80
C LYS A 347 19.08 -25.52 9.35
N GLY A 348 19.09 -25.40 10.68
CA GLY A 348 19.64 -24.24 11.37
C GLY A 348 18.78 -22.97 11.29
N CYS A 349 17.59 -23.00 10.67
CA CYS A 349 16.69 -21.85 10.74
C CYS A 349 16.16 -21.65 12.16
N ALA A 350 15.70 -20.43 12.48
CA ALA A 350 15.25 -20.09 13.82
C ALA A 350 14.08 -20.96 14.31
N ALA A 351 13.20 -21.43 13.41
CA ALA A 351 12.12 -22.35 13.78
C ALA A 351 12.63 -23.72 14.27
N GLN A 352 13.72 -24.25 13.68
CA GLN A 352 14.33 -25.51 14.13
C GLN A 352 15.01 -25.33 15.49
N VAL A 353 15.74 -24.22 15.68
CA VAL A 353 16.35 -23.87 16.98
C VAL A 353 15.29 -23.71 18.07
N ALA A 354 14.15 -23.11 17.74
CA ALA A 354 13.02 -22.98 18.67
C ALA A 354 12.46 -24.36 19.06
N ALA A 355 12.27 -25.26 18.08
CA ALA A 355 11.78 -26.61 18.32
C ALA A 355 12.72 -27.43 19.22
N GLU A 356 14.04 -27.33 19.02
CA GLU A 356 15.05 -27.98 19.89
C GLU A 356 14.97 -27.51 21.35
N LYS A 357 14.52 -26.27 21.57
CA LYS A 357 14.29 -25.69 22.89
C LYS A 357 12.86 -25.92 23.43
N GLY A 358 12.04 -26.70 22.73
CA GLY A 358 10.66 -27.01 23.10
C GLY A 358 9.72 -25.81 23.00
N MET A 359 10.00 -24.89 22.07
CA MET A 359 9.17 -23.71 21.80
C MET A 359 8.39 -23.88 20.50
N PHE A 360 7.23 -23.20 20.42
CA PHE A 360 6.40 -23.15 19.22
C PHE A 360 6.72 -21.93 18.36
N SER A 361 6.79 -22.09 17.04
CA SER A 361 7.05 -21.01 16.09
C SER A 361 5.86 -20.70 15.17
N PHE A 362 5.58 -19.42 14.97
CA PHE A 362 4.76 -18.91 13.88
C PHE A 362 5.71 -18.24 12.87
N VAL A 363 5.78 -18.81 11.67
CA VAL A 363 6.72 -18.37 10.62
C VAL A 363 5.92 -17.71 9.49
N VAL A 364 6.30 -16.49 9.11
CA VAL A 364 5.72 -15.80 7.95
C VAL A 364 6.79 -15.65 6.89
N ASN A 365 6.57 -16.21 5.71
CA ASN A 365 7.45 -16.06 4.55
C ASN A 365 6.73 -15.21 3.50
N ILE A 366 7.12 -13.94 3.38
CA ILE A 366 6.58 -13.03 2.37
C ILE A 366 7.37 -13.25 1.08
N GLN A 367 6.72 -13.85 0.10
CA GLN A 367 7.30 -14.24 -1.18
C GLN A 367 7.09 -13.14 -2.20
N ILE A 368 8.19 -12.59 -2.70
CA ILE A 368 8.22 -11.45 -3.60
C ILE A 368 8.67 -11.94 -4.98
N PRO A 369 7.76 -11.99 -5.97
CA PRO A 369 8.14 -12.37 -7.33
C PRO A 369 8.94 -11.27 -8.02
N GLY A 370 9.74 -11.65 -9.01
CA GLY A 370 10.51 -10.72 -9.83
C GLY A 370 11.48 -11.47 -10.74
N SER A 371 12.40 -10.76 -11.39
CA SER A 371 13.53 -11.40 -12.07
C SER A 371 14.43 -12.19 -11.11
N THR A 372 14.40 -11.80 -9.84
CA THR A 372 14.94 -12.53 -8.70
C THR A 372 13.84 -12.62 -7.66
N HIS A 373 13.51 -13.84 -7.23
CA HIS A 373 12.55 -14.07 -6.17
C HIS A 373 13.20 -13.71 -4.84
N HIS A 374 12.51 -12.92 -4.02
CA HIS A 374 12.96 -12.63 -2.65
C HIS A 374 12.00 -13.24 -1.64
N SER A 375 12.54 -13.60 -0.48
CA SER A 375 11.76 -14.12 0.66
C SER A 375 12.17 -13.37 1.92
N LEU A 376 11.22 -12.60 2.48
CA LEU A 376 11.33 -12.02 3.82
C LEU A 376 10.68 -12.97 4.81
N ILE A 377 11.49 -13.58 5.69
CA ILE A 377 11.01 -14.57 6.63
C ILE A 377 11.04 -13.99 8.03
N LEU A 378 9.94 -14.09 8.76
CA LEU A 378 9.77 -13.63 10.14
C LEU A 378 9.52 -14.83 11.04
N TYR A 379 10.31 -14.96 12.10
CA TYR A 379 10.15 -16.05 13.06
C TYR A 379 9.65 -15.48 14.40
N PHE A 380 8.40 -15.76 14.71
CA PHE A 380 7.81 -15.44 16.01
C PHE A 380 7.77 -16.70 16.87
N VAL A 381 8.17 -16.63 18.13
CA VAL A 381 8.21 -17.79 19.04
C VAL A 381 7.45 -17.56 20.33
N THR A 382 6.95 -18.66 20.89
CA THR A 382 6.38 -18.70 22.25
C THR A 382 6.75 -20.01 22.92
N LYS A 383 6.74 -20.04 24.26
CA LYS A 383 7.10 -21.25 25.01
C LYS A 383 6.16 -22.41 24.72
N SER A 384 4.87 -22.15 24.60
CA SER A 384 3.87 -23.15 24.25
C SER A 384 2.56 -22.50 23.80
N LEU A 385 1.80 -23.22 22.98
CA LEU A 385 0.45 -22.82 22.61
C LEU A 385 -0.50 -23.01 23.79
N LYS A 386 -1.17 -21.92 24.20
CA LYS A 386 -2.21 -21.98 25.23
C LYS A 386 -3.38 -22.82 24.71
N LYS A 387 -3.75 -23.87 25.45
CA LYS A 387 -4.84 -24.77 25.08
C LYS A 387 -6.16 -24.00 24.91
N GLY A 388 -6.85 -24.22 23.78
CA GLY A 388 -8.11 -23.56 23.43
C GLY A 388 -7.98 -22.11 22.95
N SER A 389 -6.76 -21.55 22.90
CA SER A 389 -6.55 -20.20 22.39
C SER A 389 -6.86 -20.10 20.89
N LEU A 390 -7.20 -18.90 20.43
CA LEU A 390 -7.40 -18.62 19.00
C LEU A 390 -6.14 -18.94 18.18
N LEU A 391 -4.95 -18.67 18.72
CA LEU A 391 -3.68 -19.01 18.08
C LEU A 391 -3.50 -20.53 17.91
N GLN A 392 -3.87 -21.33 18.92
CA GLN A 392 -3.85 -22.79 18.77
C GLN A 392 -4.87 -23.25 17.73
N ARG A 393 -6.11 -22.74 17.80
CA ARG A 393 -7.17 -23.08 16.81
C ARG A 393 -6.75 -22.72 15.38
N PHE A 394 -6.02 -21.62 15.20
CA PHE A 394 -5.45 -21.24 13.91
C PHE A 394 -4.35 -22.20 13.44
N ALA A 395 -3.42 -22.55 14.34
CA ALA A 395 -2.35 -23.49 14.02
C ALA A 395 -2.90 -24.87 13.61
N ASP A 396 -3.91 -25.36 14.32
CA ASP A 396 -4.47 -26.71 14.14
C ASP A 396 -5.72 -26.74 13.23
N GLY A 397 -6.19 -25.59 12.74
CA GLY A 397 -7.38 -25.45 11.88
C GLY A 397 -7.15 -25.86 10.43
N ASP A 398 -8.15 -25.63 9.58
CA ASP A 398 -8.05 -25.79 8.12
C ASP A 398 -7.67 -24.47 7.43
N ASP A 399 -7.41 -24.53 6.12
CA ASP A 399 -6.98 -23.37 5.35
C ASP A 399 -8.11 -22.35 5.13
N ASP A 400 -9.37 -22.79 5.10
CA ASP A 400 -10.52 -21.89 5.02
C ASP A 400 -10.62 -21.00 6.27
N PHE A 401 -10.44 -21.61 7.44
CA PHE A 401 -10.31 -20.89 8.70
C PHE A 401 -9.08 -19.98 8.68
N ARG A 402 -7.91 -20.43 8.22
CA ARG A 402 -6.71 -19.57 8.23
C ARG A 402 -6.84 -18.36 7.29
N ASN A 403 -7.34 -18.59 6.07
CA ASN A 403 -7.51 -17.56 5.05
C ASN A 403 -8.53 -16.49 5.45
N SER A 404 -9.60 -16.89 6.15
CA SER A 404 -10.64 -15.95 6.61
C SER A 404 -10.25 -15.15 7.85
N ARG A 405 -9.09 -15.42 8.46
CA ARG A 405 -8.77 -14.94 9.81
C ARG A 405 -7.42 -14.24 9.93
N LEU A 406 -6.39 -14.64 9.19
CA LEU A 406 -5.07 -14.03 9.30
C LEU A 406 -5.09 -12.60 8.73
N LYS A 407 -4.73 -11.62 9.57
CA LYS A 407 -4.61 -10.21 9.19
C LYS A 407 -3.16 -9.73 9.21
N LEU A 408 -2.86 -8.83 8.30
CA LEU A 408 -1.68 -7.96 8.32
C LEU A 408 -2.12 -6.51 8.51
N ILE A 409 -1.54 -5.84 9.51
CA ILE A 409 -1.66 -4.39 9.67
C ILE A 409 -0.33 -3.77 9.24
N PRO A 410 -0.26 -3.15 8.05
CA PRO A 410 0.94 -2.45 7.64
C PRO A 410 0.96 -1.04 8.23
N SER A 411 2.14 -0.48 8.45
CA SER A 411 2.33 0.95 8.70
C SER A 411 3.65 1.41 8.12
N VAL A 412 3.74 2.67 7.72
CA VAL A 412 4.97 3.25 7.15
C VAL A 412 5.37 4.48 7.97
N PRO A 413 6.02 4.30 9.14
CA PRO A 413 6.46 5.39 10.00
C PRO A 413 7.33 6.41 9.25
N LYS A 414 8.22 5.94 8.37
CA LYS A 414 9.10 6.79 7.55
C LYS A 414 8.95 6.43 6.07
N GLY A 415 8.55 7.39 5.26
CA GLY A 415 8.37 7.21 3.83
C GLY A 415 7.64 8.41 3.22
N SER A 416 7.75 8.56 1.90
CA SER A 416 7.00 9.62 1.20
C SER A 416 5.50 9.42 1.36
N TRP A 417 4.72 10.51 1.27
CA TRP A 417 3.26 10.44 1.33
C TRP A 417 2.65 9.44 0.36
N ILE A 418 3.20 9.32 -0.86
CA ILE A 418 2.66 8.38 -1.83
C ILE A 418 2.81 6.94 -1.36
N VAL A 419 3.96 6.59 -0.79
CA VAL A 419 4.24 5.22 -0.34
C VAL A 419 3.35 4.89 0.85
N ARG A 420 3.24 5.82 1.82
CA ARG A 420 2.31 5.69 2.95
C ARG A 420 0.87 5.46 2.47
N GLN A 421 0.43 6.21 1.47
CA GLN A 421 -0.91 6.07 0.89
C GLN A 421 -1.11 4.78 0.09
N SER A 422 -0.04 4.26 -0.53
CA SER A 422 -0.06 3.02 -1.33
C SER A 422 -0.18 1.80 -0.44
N VAL A 423 0.63 1.77 0.62
CA VAL A 423 0.62 0.70 1.60
C VAL A 423 -0.66 0.77 2.42
N GLY A 424 -1.06 1.98 2.83
CA GLY A 424 -2.17 2.20 3.75
C GLY A 424 -1.80 1.84 5.19
N SER A 425 -2.77 1.96 6.09
CA SER A 425 -2.68 1.54 7.48
C SER A 425 -3.83 0.62 7.91
N THR A 426 -4.74 0.34 6.98
CA THR A 426 -5.92 -0.49 7.23
C THR A 426 -5.51 -1.97 7.29
N PRO A 427 -5.95 -2.71 8.31
CA PRO A 427 -5.77 -4.16 8.37
C PRO A 427 -6.30 -4.86 7.10
N CYS A 428 -5.54 -5.83 6.60
CA CYS A 428 -5.90 -6.62 5.42
C CYS A 428 -5.96 -8.11 5.79
N LEU A 429 -7.05 -8.78 5.45
CA LEU A 429 -7.16 -10.25 5.56
C LEU A 429 -6.29 -10.89 4.46
N LEU A 430 -5.14 -11.44 4.85
CA LEU A 430 -4.12 -11.90 3.90
C LEU A 430 -4.67 -12.96 2.94
N GLY A 431 -5.34 -14.00 3.45
CA GLY A 431 -5.88 -15.08 2.62
C GLY A 431 -7.07 -14.70 1.75
N LYS A 432 -7.62 -13.48 1.89
CA LYS A 432 -8.59 -12.91 0.94
C LYS A 432 -7.92 -12.03 -0.12
N ALA A 433 -6.73 -11.50 0.16
CA ALA A 433 -6.05 -10.53 -0.69
C ALA A 433 -4.96 -11.15 -1.59
N VAL A 434 -4.32 -12.21 -1.12
CA VAL A 434 -3.25 -12.95 -1.79
C VAL A 434 -3.35 -14.44 -1.47
N ASP A 435 -2.86 -15.29 -2.36
CA ASP A 435 -2.74 -16.72 -2.11
C ASP A 435 -1.78 -16.97 -0.95
N CYS A 436 -2.24 -17.76 0.02
CA CYS A 436 -1.46 -18.18 1.17
C CYS A 436 -1.39 -19.70 1.22
N SER A 437 -0.19 -20.26 1.40
CA SER A 437 0.01 -21.69 1.65
C SER A 437 0.43 -21.90 3.10
N TYR A 438 -0.19 -22.89 3.77
CA TYR A 438 0.05 -23.15 5.19
C TYR A 438 0.73 -24.49 5.39
N ILE A 439 1.77 -24.50 6.22
CA ILE A 439 2.53 -25.71 6.50
C ILE A 439 2.62 -25.91 8.00
N ARG A 440 1.91 -26.93 8.49
CA ARG A 440 1.90 -27.32 9.91
C ARG A 440 2.94 -28.40 10.16
N GLY A 441 4.05 -28.03 10.80
CA GLY A 441 4.98 -28.98 11.43
C GLY A 441 4.51 -29.36 12.84
N PRO A 442 5.27 -30.15 13.62
CA PRO A 442 4.91 -30.44 15.02
C PRO A 442 5.00 -29.20 15.93
N GLU A 443 6.10 -28.44 15.83
CA GLU A 443 6.40 -27.29 16.69
C GLU A 443 6.33 -25.94 15.97
N TYR A 444 5.77 -25.91 14.76
CA TYR A 444 5.56 -24.67 14.04
C TYR A 444 4.36 -24.72 13.11
N ILE A 445 3.87 -23.52 12.77
CA ILE A 445 3.09 -23.29 11.56
C ILE A 445 3.81 -22.22 10.73
N GLU A 446 3.94 -22.49 9.44
CA GLU A 446 4.49 -21.56 8.45
C GLU A 446 3.38 -21.09 7.52
N VAL A 447 3.44 -19.81 7.16
CA VAL A 447 2.57 -19.16 6.19
C VAL A 447 3.42 -18.59 5.07
N ASP A 448 3.32 -19.21 3.90
CA ASP A 448 3.90 -18.71 2.65
C ASP A 448 2.89 -17.75 2.01
N VAL A 449 3.24 -16.47 1.95
CA VAL A 449 2.38 -15.38 1.43
C VAL A 449 2.87 -14.99 0.03
N ASP A 450 2.18 -15.45 -1.02
CA ASP A 450 2.56 -15.19 -2.41
C ASP A 450 2.02 -13.83 -2.87
N ILE A 451 2.86 -12.79 -2.79
CA ILE A 451 2.46 -11.43 -3.23
C ILE A 451 2.17 -11.39 -4.73
N GLY A 452 2.75 -12.30 -5.52
CA GLY A 452 2.56 -12.36 -6.96
C GLY A 452 1.19 -12.82 -7.41
N SER A 453 0.44 -13.48 -6.54
CA SER A 453 -0.93 -13.92 -6.81
C SER A 453 -1.91 -12.76 -7.04
N SER A 454 -1.57 -11.55 -6.57
CA SER A 454 -2.42 -10.37 -6.66
C SER A 454 -1.73 -9.23 -7.40
N ALA A 455 -2.31 -8.81 -8.53
CA ALA A 455 -1.82 -7.64 -9.27
C ALA A 455 -1.82 -6.37 -8.42
N VAL A 456 -2.79 -6.22 -7.52
CA VAL A 456 -2.88 -5.10 -6.56
C VAL A 456 -1.70 -5.15 -5.58
N ALA A 457 -1.48 -6.29 -4.93
CA ALA A 457 -0.39 -6.44 -3.96
C ALA A 457 0.99 -6.29 -4.62
N ASN A 458 1.18 -6.90 -5.78
CA ASN A 458 2.40 -6.80 -6.58
C ASN A 458 2.66 -5.36 -7.06
N GLY A 459 1.62 -4.64 -7.47
CA GLY A 459 1.71 -3.23 -7.87
C GLY A 459 2.13 -2.32 -6.71
N VAL A 460 1.53 -2.48 -5.52
CA VAL A 460 1.94 -1.77 -4.31
C VAL A 460 3.38 -2.11 -3.94
N LEU A 461 3.74 -3.40 -3.96
CA LEU A 461 5.08 -3.83 -3.62
C LEU A 461 6.13 -3.30 -4.60
N GLY A 462 5.88 -3.28 -5.92
CA GLY A 462 6.80 -2.72 -6.90
C GLY A 462 7.14 -1.25 -6.62
N LEU A 463 6.17 -0.48 -6.11
CA LEU A 463 6.39 0.90 -5.69
C LEU A 463 7.22 0.98 -4.40
N VAL A 464 6.90 0.15 -3.39
CA VAL A 464 7.62 0.09 -2.11
C VAL A 464 9.05 -0.36 -2.31
N PHE A 465 9.26 -1.47 -3.03
CA PHE A 465 10.55 -2.11 -3.23
C PHE A 465 11.55 -1.18 -3.92
N GLY A 466 11.10 -0.36 -4.87
CA GLY A 466 11.98 0.61 -5.51
C GLY A 466 12.48 1.73 -4.58
N VAL A 467 11.82 2.01 -3.46
CA VAL A 467 12.28 3.01 -2.47
C VAL A 467 12.57 2.42 -1.09
N VAL A 468 12.59 1.09 -0.95
CA VAL A 468 12.63 0.41 0.35
C VAL A 468 13.85 0.80 1.21
N THR A 469 14.96 1.15 0.58
CA THR A 469 16.18 1.68 1.24
C THR A 469 15.97 3.02 1.95
N SER A 470 14.85 3.69 1.70
CA SER A 470 14.47 4.97 2.29
C SER A 470 13.32 4.89 3.29
N LEU A 471 12.69 3.71 3.41
CA LEU A 471 11.51 3.50 4.21
C LEU A 471 11.84 2.94 5.59
N VAL A 472 10.95 3.21 6.52
CA VAL A 472 10.72 2.38 7.71
C VAL A 472 9.31 1.81 7.57
N VAL A 473 9.17 0.49 7.66
CA VAL A 473 7.91 -0.23 7.47
C VAL A 473 7.65 -1.13 8.66
N ASP A 474 6.46 -1.05 9.22
CA ASP A 474 5.97 -1.93 10.27
C ASP A 474 4.98 -2.94 9.68
N MET A 475 5.10 -4.18 10.11
CA MET A 475 4.22 -5.28 9.74
C MET A 475 3.78 -6.00 11.01
N ALA A 476 2.50 -5.86 11.37
CA ALA A 476 1.91 -6.56 12.51
C ALA A 476 0.92 -7.63 12.06
N PHE A 477 0.97 -8.79 12.70
CA PHE A 477 0.12 -9.94 12.37
C PHE A 477 -0.83 -10.23 13.52
N LEU A 478 -2.08 -10.57 13.19
CA LEU A 478 -3.10 -10.99 14.15
C LEU A 478 -4.08 -11.97 13.51
N ILE A 479 -4.84 -12.65 14.36
CA ILE A 479 -5.97 -13.48 13.94
C ILE A 479 -7.23 -12.68 14.27
N GLN A 480 -8.05 -12.38 13.26
CA GLN A 480 -9.31 -11.69 13.43
C GLN A 480 -10.17 -12.41 14.47
N ALA A 481 -10.88 -11.67 15.31
CA ALA A 481 -11.93 -12.21 16.18
C ALA A 481 -13.30 -12.13 15.47
N ASN A 482 -14.08 -13.21 15.50
CA ASN A 482 -15.44 -13.28 14.93
C ASN A 482 -16.49 -13.60 15.99
N THR A 483 -16.09 -14.07 17.17
CA THR A 483 -16.99 -14.32 18.30
C THR A 483 -16.63 -13.45 19.50
N TYR A 484 -17.59 -13.27 20.40
CA TYR A 484 -17.42 -12.43 21.60
C TYR A 484 -16.32 -12.93 22.54
N ASP A 485 -16.12 -14.24 22.64
CA ASP A 485 -15.09 -14.87 23.49
C ASP A 485 -13.66 -14.72 22.93
N GLU A 486 -13.55 -14.32 21.67
CA GLU A 486 -12.27 -14.05 21.00
C GLU A 486 -11.81 -12.59 21.15
N LEU A 487 -12.67 -11.71 21.68
CA LEU A 487 -12.36 -10.30 21.93
C LEU A 487 -11.78 -10.07 23.34
N PRO A 488 -10.91 -9.07 23.52
CA PRO A 488 -10.33 -8.20 22.49
C PRO A 488 -9.33 -8.95 21.60
N GLU A 489 -9.17 -8.48 20.37
CA GLU A 489 -8.12 -8.98 19.47
C GLU A 489 -6.73 -8.73 20.06
N GLN A 490 -5.77 -9.61 19.74
CA GLN A 490 -4.38 -9.49 20.18
C GLN A 490 -3.43 -9.75 19.00
N LEU A 491 -2.35 -8.97 18.93
CA LEU A 491 -1.32 -9.17 17.91
C LEU A 491 -0.51 -10.43 18.21
N ILE A 492 -0.30 -11.27 17.20
CA ILE A 492 0.67 -12.37 17.25
C ILE A 492 2.06 -11.78 17.53
N GLY A 493 2.45 -10.80 16.73
CA GLY A 493 3.74 -10.13 16.80
C GLY A 493 3.84 -9.08 15.70
N ALA A 494 4.91 -8.28 15.75
CA ALA A 494 5.19 -7.29 14.72
C ALA A 494 6.70 -7.19 14.44
N ALA A 495 7.03 -6.73 13.24
CA ALA A 495 8.39 -6.42 12.81
C ALA A 495 8.43 -5.00 12.24
N ARG A 496 9.43 -4.22 12.63
CA ARG A 496 9.79 -2.95 12.01
C ARG A 496 11.06 -3.14 11.21
N PHE A 497 11.03 -2.74 9.94
CA PHE A 497 12.15 -2.81 9.02
C PHE A 497 12.66 -1.42 8.69
N SER A 498 13.94 -1.19 8.92
CA SER A 498 14.58 0.12 8.71
C SER A 498 15.54 0.07 7.54
N HIS A 499 15.20 0.79 6.46
CA HIS A 499 16.07 1.02 5.31
C HIS A 499 16.64 -0.27 4.70
N ILE A 500 15.78 -1.29 4.51
CA ILE A 500 16.19 -2.59 3.97
C ILE A 500 16.85 -2.44 2.60
N GLU A 501 17.93 -3.19 2.40
CA GLU A 501 18.70 -3.17 1.17
C GLU A 501 18.45 -4.46 0.38
N PRO A 502 17.78 -4.39 -0.80
CA PRO A 502 17.57 -5.56 -1.64
C PRO A 502 18.86 -6.30 -1.99
N SER A 503 19.96 -5.56 -2.19
CA SER A 503 21.28 -6.15 -2.46
C SER A 503 21.83 -7.01 -1.33
N ALA A 504 21.41 -6.78 -0.09
CA ALA A 504 21.82 -7.54 1.08
C ALA A 504 21.13 -8.92 1.20
N ALA A 505 20.15 -9.22 0.34
CA ALA A 505 19.56 -10.56 0.30
C ALA A 505 20.62 -11.62 -0.04
N VAL A 506 20.56 -12.73 0.68
CA VAL A 506 21.54 -13.82 0.57
C VAL A 506 20.93 -14.95 -0.26
N VAL A 507 21.76 -15.63 -1.06
CA VAL A 507 21.34 -16.90 -1.69
C VAL A 507 21.40 -17.99 -0.61
N PRO A 508 20.29 -18.65 -0.28
CA PRO A 508 20.31 -19.69 0.75
C PRO A 508 21.27 -20.81 0.35
N VAL A 509 22.08 -21.28 1.29
CA VAL A 509 22.80 -22.54 1.10
C VAL A 509 21.76 -23.65 1.27
N LEU A 510 21.32 -24.22 0.14
CA LEU A 510 20.57 -25.47 0.15
C LEU A 510 21.62 -26.56 0.34
N ASP A 511 21.67 -27.19 1.50
CA ASP A 511 22.41 -28.44 1.62
C ASP A 511 21.74 -29.43 0.66
N ASP A 512 22.44 -29.80 -0.41
CA ASP A 512 22.04 -30.92 -1.28
C ASP A 512 21.97 -32.18 -0.40
N THR A 513 20.78 -32.51 0.09
CA THR A 513 20.50 -33.79 0.74
C THR A 513 19.35 -34.49 0.08
#